data_AF-A0A1H9CPX5-F1
#
_entry.id   AF-A0A1H9CPX5-F1
#
_cell.length_a   1.000
_cell.length_b   1.000
_cell.length_c   1.000
_cell.angle_alpha   90.00
_cell.angle_beta   90.00
_cell.angle_gamma   90.00
#
_symmetry.space_group_name_H-M   'P 1'
#
loop_
_entity.id
_entity.type
_entity.pdbx_description
1 polymer ?
#
loop_
_entity_poly.entity_id
_entity_poly.type
_entity_poly.pdbx_seq_one_letter_code
_entity_poly.pdbx_strand_id
1 'polypeptide(L)'
;MRDKRMTADQVVGEIKDGMTVGIGGWGSRRKPMALVKALLKSPVTDLTIVTYGGPDAGLLCAAGKVRKLVYGFVSLDSIPYDPWFKRARETGAIEVLELDEGMFQTGLRAAGHRLPFLPIRAGLGSDVLKYAPELKTIRSPYDDGEELVAMPALKLDVTLVHLNRADKHGNAQYLGPDPYFDDLFCLAADRRYVSCEQVVETFDGPPQTLLLNRMMVDGVVEAPGGAGFTSCVPDYGRDEALQREYAEAASDLEKWPDFYERFLR
;
A
#
# COMPACT_ATOMS: atom_id res chain seq x y z
N MET A 1 17.40 -10.51 -20.92
CA MET A 1 16.48 -9.67 -20.12
C MET A 1 17.22 -9.16 -18.90
N ARG A 2 16.93 -7.94 -18.40
CA ARG A 2 17.63 -7.35 -17.24
C ARG A 2 17.40 -8.18 -15.99
N ASP A 3 18.44 -8.43 -15.20
CA ASP A 3 18.31 -8.90 -13.82
C ASP A 3 17.91 -7.72 -12.94
N LYS A 4 16.74 -7.80 -12.30
CA LYS A 4 16.14 -6.74 -11.48
C LYS A 4 16.28 -7.03 -9.99
N ARG A 5 16.99 -8.08 -9.59
CA ARG A 5 17.17 -8.39 -8.18
C ARG A 5 17.97 -7.30 -7.49
N MET A 6 17.52 -6.92 -6.31
CA MET A 6 18.13 -5.89 -5.48
C MET A 6 17.80 -6.11 -4.00
N THR A 7 18.48 -5.40 -3.10
CA THR A 7 18.21 -5.44 -1.66
C THR A 7 17.11 -4.45 -1.28
N ALA A 8 16.50 -4.65 -0.11
CA ALA A 8 15.53 -3.69 0.44
C ALA A 8 16.14 -2.29 0.64
N ASP A 9 17.41 -2.21 1.06
CA ASP A 9 18.12 -0.94 1.22
C ASP A 9 18.32 -0.23 -0.12
N GLN A 10 18.61 -0.97 -1.20
CA GLN A 10 18.68 -0.40 -2.54
C GLN A 10 17.31 0.13 -3.00
N VAL A 11 16.21 -0.55 -2.67
CA VAL A 11 14.85 -0.08 -2.98
C VAL A 11 14.57 1.24 -2.27
N VAL A 12 14.87 1.30 -0.97
CA VAL A 12 14.61 2.48 -0.15
C VAL A 12 15.53 3.65 -0.52
N GLY A 13 16.75 3.39 -0.99
CA GLY A 13 17.64 4.43 -1.53
C GLY A 13 17.10 5.14 -2.78
N GLU A 14 16.10 4.57 -3.44
CA GLU A 14 15.41 5.20 -4.58
C GLU A 14 14.18 6.03 -4.16
N ILE A 15 13.83 6.03 -2.88
CA ILE A 15 12.75 6.82 -2.29
C ILE A 15 13.36 8.10 -1.70
N LYS A 16 12.71 9.23 -1.94
CA LYS A 16 13.15 10.55 -1.48
C LYS A 16 12.05 11.22 -0.68
N ASP A 17 12.46 12.20 0.11
CA ASP A 17 11.51 13.06 0.83
C ASP A 17 10.51 13.70 -0.13
N GLY A 18 9.26 13.83 0.32
CA GLY A 18 8.20 14.43 -0.48
C GLY A 18 7.50 13.49 -1.46
N MET A 19 8.02 12.28 -1.69
CA MET A 19 7.45 11.34 -2.66
C MET A 19 6.07 10.81 -2.24
N THR A 20 5.27 10.49 -3.25
CA THR A 20 4.02 9.73 -3.13
C THR A 20 4.31 8.24 -3.28
N VAL A 21 4.17 7.51 -2.17
CA VAL A 21 4.49 6.08 -2.08
C VAL A 21 3.21 5.27 -1.96
N GLY A 22 2.93 4.43 -2.96
CA GLY A 22 1.85 3.46 -2.91
C GLY A 22 2.28 2.16 -2.23
N ILE A 23 1.52 1.70 -1.24
CA ILE A 23 1.80 0.45 -0.52
C ILE A 23 0.67 -0.54 -0.80
N GLY A 24 1.02 -1.65 -1.46
CA GLY A 24 0.09 -2.73 -1.80
C GLY A 24 -0.38 -3.54 -0.60
N GLY A 25 -0.96 -4.70 -0.88
CA GLY A 25 -1.70 -5.49 0.11
C GLY A 25 -2.99 -4.79 0.56
N TRP A 26 -3.60 -5.31 1.61
CA TRP A 26 -4.90 -4.85 2.10
C TRP A 26 -5.03 -5.03 3.60
N GLY A 27 -5.21 -3.94 4.37
CA GLY A 27 -5.33 -4.07 5.83
C GLY A 27 -4.11 -4.79 6.41
N SER A 28 -4.34 -5.86 7.16
CA SER A 28 -3.26 -6.72 7.68
C SER A 28 -3.04 -7.98 6.84
N ARG A 29 -3.02 -7.80 5.50
CA ARG A 29 -2.89 -8.87 4.53
C ARG A 29 -1.87 -8.50 3.45
N ARG A 30 -0.84 -9.34 3.33
CA ARG A 30 0.25 -9.29 2.36
C ARG A 30 0.88 -7.90 2.18
N LYS A 31 1.04 -7.17 3.29
CA LYS A 31 1.74 -5.89 3.27
C LYS A 31 3.23 -6.12 3.04
N PRO A 32 3.95 -5.30 2.27
CA PRO A 32 5.40 -5.45 2.06
C PRO A 32 6.22 -5.00 3.28
N MET A 33 6.00 -5.65 4.42
CA MET A 33 6.52 -5.20 5.72
C MET A 33 8.04 -5.20 5.79
N ALA A 34 8.75 -6.05 5.04
CA ALA A 34 10.20 -5.98 4.92
C ALA A 34 10.67 -4.66 4.26
N LEU A 35 9.96 -4.19 3.23
CA LEU A 35 10.26 -2.91 2.59
C LEU A 35 9.82 -1.72 3.46
N VAL A 36 8.68 -1.84 4.15
CA VAL A 36 8.26 -0.85 5.16
C VAL A 36 9.30 -0.75 6.27
N LYS A 37 9.80 -1.88 6.80
CA LYS A 37 10.86 -1.92 7.81
C LYS A 37 12.16 -1.28 7.33
N ALA A 38 12.55 -1.51 6.08
CA ALA A 38 13.70 -0.81 5.50
C ALA A 38 13.45 0.71 5.40
N LEU A 39 12.25 1.13 5.01
CA LEU A 39 11.86 2.54 4.96
C LEU A 39 11.88 3.18 6.35
N LEU A 40 11.41 2.48 7.38
CA LEU A 40 11.46 2.92 8.79
C LEU A 40 12.90 3.21 9.27
N LYS A 41 13.88 2.41 8.82
CA LYS A 41 15.31 2.58 9.16
C LYS A 41 15.98 3.73 8.40
N SER A 42 15.40 4.18 7.29
CA SER A 42 15.98 5.24 6.47
C SER A 42 15.73 6.63 7.07
N PRO A 43 16.47 7.67 6.64
CA PRO A 43 16.17 9.05 7.04
C PRO A 43 14.95 9.64 6.32
N VAL A 44 14.39 8.95 5.32
CA VAL A 44 13.35 9.50 4.43
C VAL A 44 12.08 9.88 5.21
N THR A 45 11.52 11.05 4.94
CA THR A 45 10.31 11.58 5.58
C THR A 45 9.45 12.39 4.59
N ASP A 46 8.47 13.15 5.08
CA ASP A 46 7.59 14.01 4.27
C ASP A 46 6.82 13.24 3.17
N LEU A 47 6.45 11.99 3.45
CA LEU A 47 5.85 11.11 2.44
C LEU A 47 4.34 11.33 2.32
N THR A 48 3.85 11.23 1.10
CA THR A 48 2.42 10.99 0.86
C THR A 48 2.22 9.48 0.70
N ILE A 49 1.55 8.84 1.64
CA ILE A 49 1.30 7.39 1.58
C ILE A 49 -0.07 7.13 0.97
N VAL A 50 -0.15 6.21 0.00
CA VAL A 50 -1.39 5.80 -0.66
C VAL A 50 -1.59 4.30 -0.41
N THR A 51 -2.59 3.91 0.37
CA THR A 51 -2.70 2.51 0.83
C THR A 51 -4.12 2.11 1.22
N TYR A 52 -4.49 0.84 1.00
CA TYR A 52 -5.54 0.19 1.78
C TYR A 52 -4.94 -0.19 3.14
N GLY A 53 -5.03 0.73 4.09
CA GLY A 53 -4.11 0.79 5.23
C GLY A 53 -4.30 -0.31 6.26
N GLY A 54 -3.19 -0.73 6.86
CA GLY A 54 -3.14 -1.51 8.08
C GLY A 54 -1.91 -1.12 8.90
N PRO A 55 -1.07 -2.08 9.34
CA PRO A 55 0.10 -1.76 10.16
C PRO A 55 1.19 -0.98 9.42
N ASP A 56 1.21 -1.02 8.09
CA ASP A 56 2.07 -0.19 7.25
C ASP A 56 1.85 1.31 7.52
N ALA A 57 0.58 1.75 7.51
CA ALA A 57 0.22 3.13 7.78
C ALA A 57 0.55 3.53 9.23
N GLY A 58 0.23 2.66 10.19
CA GLY A 58 0.49 2.90 11.61
C GLY A 58 1.97 3.08 11.93
N LEU A 59 2.81 2.13 11.52
CA LEU A 59 4.26 2.19 11.74
C LEU A 59 4.90 3.43 11.12
N LEU A 60 4.51 3.80 9.90
CA LEU A 60 5.04 4.99 9.22
C LEU A 60 4.60 6.29 9.91
N CYS A 61 3.36 6.34 10.42
CA CYS A 61 2.89 7.45 11.26
C CYS A 61 3.68 7.54 12.57
N ALA A 62 3.91 6.40 13.24
CA ALA A 62 4.67 6.34 14.48
C ALA A 62 6.11 6.85 14.32
N ALA A 63 6.72 6.59 13.16
CA ALA A 63 8.07 7.05 12.82
C ALA A 63 8.12 8.50 12.31
N GLY A 64 6.99 9.21 12.26
CA GLY A 64 6.93 10.60 11.79
C GLY A 64 7.29 10.77 10.31
N LYS A 65 7.06 9.74 9.49
CA LYS A 65 7.44 9.74 8.06
C LYS A 65 6.35 10.24 7.12
N VAL A 66 5.11 10.31 7.61
CA VAL A 66 3.92 10.61 6.80
C VAL A 66 3.57 12.09 6.93
N ARG A 67 3.55 12.81 5.81
CA ARG A 67 2.90 14.13 5.72
C ARG A 67 1.40 13.98 5.44
N LYS A 68 1.06 13.16 4.44
CA LYS A 68 -0.32 12.94 3.98
C LYS A 68 -0.61 11.46 3.82
N LEU A 69 -1.79 11.02 4.26
CA LEU A 69 -2.28 9.65 4.06
C LEU A 69 -3.54 9.64 3.19
N VAL A 70 -3.48 8.94 2.06
CA VAL A 70 -4.62 8.69 1.16
C VAL A 70 -5.04 7.23 1.32
N TYR A 71 -6.30 6.98 1.69
CA TYR A 71 -6.74 5.64 2.06
C TYR A 71 -8.24 5.42 1.86
N GLY A 72 -8.62 4.16 1.60
CA GLY A 72 -10.02 3.70 1.65
C GLY A 72 -10.49 3.37 3.08
N PHE A 73 -9.61 2.76 3.85
CA PHE A 73 -9.76 2.49 5.28
C PHE A 73 -8.37 2.27 5.91
N VAL A 74 -8.31 2.20 7.24
CA VAL A 74 -7.14 1.67 7.97
C VAL A 74 -7.62 0.67 9.01
N SER A 75 -7.18 -0.58 8.89
CA SER A 75 -7.61 -1.68 9.77
C SER A 75 -6.51 -2.70 9.98
N LEU A 76 -6.44 -3.26 11.19
CA LEU A 76 -5.61 -4.42 11.50
C LEU A 76 -6.39 -5.73 11.34
N ASP A 77 -7.56 -5.70 10.70
CA ASP A 77 -8.51 -6.79 10.46
C ASP A 77 -9.07 -7.45 11.73
N SER A 78 -8.25 -8.21 12.47
CA SER A 78 -8.65 -8.85 13.74
C SER A 78 -8.71 -7.88 14.91
N ILE A 79 -8.00 -6.76 14.80
CA ILE A 79 -8.13 -5.61 15.68
C ILE A 79 -8.75 -4.50 14.82
N PRO A 80 -9.89 -3.90 15.21
CA PRO A 80 -10.66 -3.03 14.31
C PRO A 80 -9.91 -1.81 13.78
N TYR A 81 -8.84 -1.39 14.46
CA TYR A 81 -8.19 -0.12 14.17
C TYR A 81 -6.69 -0.13 14.53
N ASP A 82 -5.91 0.71 13.86
CA ASP A 82 -4.48 0.91 14.14
C ASP A 82 -4.27 2.08 15.13
N PRO A 83 -3.65 1.85 16.31
CA PRO A 83 -3.51 2.90 17.33
C PRO A 83 -2.58 4.06 16.96
N TRP A 84 -1.61 3.87 16.07
CA TRP A 84 -0.73 4.95 15.63
C TRP A 84 -1.39 5.83 14.59
N PHE A 85 -2.13 5.21 13.66
CA PHE A 85 -2.99 5.95 12.76
C PHE A 85 -4.04 6.77 13.54
N LYS A 86 -4.67 6.18 14.57
CA LYS A 86 -5.58 6.89 15.50
C LYS A 86 -4.98 8.18 16.01
N ARG A 87 -3.81 8.05 16.62
CA ARG A 87 -3.12 9.13 17.29
C ARG A 87 -2.74 10.22 16.30
N ALA A 88 -2.22 9.84 15.13
CA ALA A 88 -1.86 10.79 14.08
C ALA A 88 -3.08 11.58 13.56
N ARG A 89 -4.23 10.92 13.41
CA ARG A 89 -5.50 11.56 13.03
C ARG A 89 -6.03 12.51 14.10
N GLU A 90 -6.15 12.04 15.33
CA GLU A 90 -6.75 12.80 16.44
C GLU A 90 -5.92 14.03 16.83
N THR A 91 -4.60 13.97 16.65
CA THR A 91 -3.69 15.09 16.93
C THR A 91 -3.51 16.04 15.75
N GLY A 92 -4.02 15.70 14.56
CA GLY A 92 -3.79 16.47 13.34
C GLY A 92 -2.33 16.44 12.86
N ALA A 93 -1.56 15.40 13.22
CA ALA A 93 -0.15 15.27 12.85
C ALA A 93 0.05 14.98 11.35
N ILE A 94 -0.99 14.51 10.66
CA ILE A 94 -0.98 14.20 9.23
C ILE A 94 -2.17 14.81 8.51
N GLU A 95 -1.97 15.19 7.26
CA GLU A 95 -3.07 15.43 6.33
C GLU A 95 -3.72 14.11 5.91
N VAL A 96 -5.00 14.13 5.57
CA VAL A 96 -5.69 12.96 5.04
C VAL A 96 -6.47 13.25 3.78
N LEU A 97 -6.58 12.22 2.95
CA LEU A 97 -7.62 12.10 1.94
C LEU A 97 -8.28 10.73 2.15
N GLU A 98 -9.38 10.73 2.89
CA GLU A 98 -10.21 9.56 3.13
C GLU A 98 -11.20 9.40 1.98
N LEU A 99 -11.20 8.22 1.36
CA LEU A 99 -11.99 7.91 0.19
C LEU A 99 -12.84 6.67 0.46
N ASP A 100 -13.93 6.51 -0.30
CA ASP A 100 -14.54 5.19 -0.44
C ASP A 100 -13.55 4.21 -1.11
N GLU A 101 -13.61 2.92 -0.77
CA GLU A 101 -12.70 1.91 -1.30
C GLU A 101 -12.76 1.79 -2.84
N GLY A 102 -13.95 1.95 -3.41
CA GLY A 102 -14.17 1.98 -4.85
C GLY A 102 -13.64 3.26 -5.51
N MET A 103 -13.72 4.40 -4.83
CA MET A 103 -13.06 5.64 -5.27
C MET A 103 -11.53 5.47 -5.29
N PHE A 104 -10.96 4.91 -4.24
CA PHE A 104 -9.53 4.62 -4.17
C PHE A 104 -9.08 3.72 -5.33
N GLN A 105 -9.79 2.61 -5.56
CA GLN A 105 -9.53 1.71 -6.68
C GLN A 105 -9.64 2.44 -8.04
N THR A 106 -10.65 3.29 -8.19
CA THR A 106 -10.90 4.06 -9.41
C THR A 106 -9.79 5.06 -9.69
N GLY A 107 -9.25 5.70 -8.64
CA GLY A 107 -8.10 6.60 -8.75
C GLY A 107 -6.83 5.87 -9.22
N LEU A 108 -6.55 4.68 -8.68
CA LEU A 108 -5.44 3.85 -9.17
C LEU A 108 -5.65 3.41 -10.63
N ARG A 109 -6.87 3.00 -11.00
CA ARG A 109 -7.22 2.64 -12.39
C ARG A 109 -7.03 3.82 -13.34
N ALA A 110 -7.46 5.03 -12.95
CA ALA A 110 -7.28 6.22 -13.75
C ALA A 110 -5.79 6.50 -14.00
N ALA A 111 -4.96 6.39 -12.95
CA ALA A 111 -3.50 6.52 -13.06
C ALA A 111 -2.89 5.46 -13.98
N GLY A 112 -3.22 4.18 -13.79
CA GLY A 112 -2.72 3.08 -14.62
C GLY A 112 -3.13 3.18 -16.10
N HIS A 113 -4.30 3.75 -16.38
CA HIS A 113 -4.75 4.02 -17.75
C HIS A 113 -4.19 5.33 -18.33
N ARG A 114 -3.47 6.12 -17.52
CA ARG A 114 -2.97 7.46 -17.88
C ARG A 114 -4.11 8.44 -18.22
N LEU A 115 -5.25 8.28 -17.57
CA LEU A 115 -6.39 9.20 -17.64
C LEU A 115 -6.34 10.20 -16.49
N PRO A 116 -6.81 11.44 -16.66
CA PRO A 116 -6.78 12.44 -15.59
C PRO A 116 -7.77 12.09 -14.46
N PHE A 117 -8.89 11.44 -14.78
CA PHE A 117 -9.90 10.98 -13.84
C PHE A 117 -10.70 9.81 -14.44
N LEU A 118 -11.48 9.13 -13.61
CA LEU A 118 -12.55 8.23 -14.04
C LEU A 118 -13.86 8.56 -13.29
N PRO A 119 -15.03 8.47 -13.93
CA PRO A 119 -16.31 8.74 -13.28
C PRO A 119 -16.70 7.61 -12.32
N ILE A 120 -17.19 7.95 -11.13
CA ILE A 120 -17.71 6.99 -10.14
C ILE A 120 -18.89 7.58 -9.34
N ARG A 121 -19.85 6.74 -8.96
CA ARG A 121 -21.01 7.13 -8.13
C ARG A 121 -20.65 7.30 -6.64
N ALA A 122 -19.77 6.43 -6.13
CA ALA A 122 -19.31 6.49 -4.75
C ALA A 122 -18.75 7.88 -4.41
N GLY A 123 -19.02 8.33 -3.19
CA GLY A 123 -18.73 9.68 -2.71
C GLY A 123 -19.90 10.66 -2.83
N LEU A 124 -20.81 10.49 -3.80
CA LEU A 124 -22.02 11.31 -3.87
C LEU A 124 -22.93 11.05 -2.67
N GLY A 125 -23.41 12.12 -2.05
CA GLY A 125 -24.30 12.05 -0.89
C GLY A 125 -23.63 11.63 0.42
N SER A 126 -22.31 11.40 0.43
CA SER A 126 -21.54 11.17 1.65
C SER A 126 -20.73 12.42 2.04
N ASP A 127 -20.10 12.36 3.21
CA ASP A 127 -19.20 13.42 3.70
C ASP A 127 -17.84 13.43 2.98
N VAL A 128 -17.54 12.48 2.07
CA VAL A 128 -16.26 12.44 1.32
C VAL A 128 -16.02 13.76 0.58
N LEU A 129 -17.03 14.28 -0.14
CA LEU A 129 -16.89 15.54 -0.89
C LEU A 129 -16.80 16.78 0.00
N LYS A 130 -17.29 16.69 1.24
CA LYS A 130 -17.17 17.77 2.24
C LYS A 130 -15.75 17.85 2.78
N TYR A 131 -15.10 16.70 3.02
CA TYR A 131 -13.73 16.66 3.55
C TYR A 131 -12.63 16.62 2.47
N ALA A 132 -13.00 16.40 1.20
CA ALA A 132 -12.11 16.48 0.04
C ALA A 132 -12.65 17.48 -1.00
N PRO A 133 -12.67 18.80 -0.70
CA PRO A 133 -13.24 19.83 -1.58
C PRO A 133 -12.52 19.98 -2.93
N GLU A 134 -11.33 19.40 -3.07
CA GLU A 134 -10.61 19.29 -4.33
C GLU A 134 -11.30 18.34 -5.33
N LEU A 135 -12.08 17.36 -4.86
CA LEU A 135 -12.84 16.46 -5.72
C LEU A 135 -13.95 17.23 -6.44
N LYS A 136 -14.12 16.94 -7.73
CA LYS A 136 -15.12 17.58 -8.60
C LYS A 136 -16.08 16.55 -9.16
N THR A 137 -17.21 17.02 -9.67
CA THR A 137 -18.17 16.20 -10.41
C THR A 137 -17.98 16.36 -11.91
N ILE A 138 -18.50 15.40 -12.67
CA ILE A 138 -18.58 15.41 -14.13
C ILE A 138 -19.98 14.97 -14.53
N ARG A 139 -20.55 15.67 -15.52
CA ARG A 139 -21.86 15.33 -16.08
C ARG A 139 -21.70 14.51 -17.36
N SER A 140 -22.48 13.44 -17.47
CA SER A 140 -22.60 12.63 -18.67
C SER A 140 -23.05 13.49 -19.87
N PRO A 141 -22.38 13.36 -21.04
CA PRO A 141 -22.79 14.04 -22.25
C PRO A 141 -23.93 13.31 -23.01
N TYR A 142 -24.41 12.17 -22.50
CA TYR A 142 -25.49 11.37 -23.08
C TYR A 142 -26.86 11.74 -22.48
N ASP A 143 -27.95 11.18 -23.03
CA ASP A 143 -29.34 11.52 -22.67
C ASP A 143 -29.67 11.32 -21.17
N ASP A 144 -28.97 10.44 -20.47
CA ASP A 144 -29.14 10.22 -19.02
C ASP A 144 -28.75 11.47 -18.19
N GLY A 145 -27.84 12.31 -18.71
CA GLY A 145 -27.33 13.51 -18.06
C GLY A 145 -26.81 13.29 -16.64
N GLU A 146 -26.40 12.07 -16.26
CA GLU A 146 -26.01 11.72 -14.90
C GLU A 146 -24.81 12.55 -14.43
N GLU A 147 -24.85 13.01 -13.18
CA GLU A 147 -23.70 13.64 -12.51
C GLU A 147 -23.00 12.63 -11.61
N LEU A 148 -21.68 12.47 -11.78
CA LEU A 148 -20.83 11.51 -11.06
C LEU A 148 -19.61 12.22 -10.48
N VAL A 149 -18.93 11.61 -9.50
CA VAL A 149 -17.62 12.11 -9.04
C VAL A 149 -16.57 11.84 -10.13
N ALA A 150 -15.80 12.86 -10.48
CA ALA A 150 -14.63 12.75 -11.32
C ALA A 150 -13.42 12.38 -10.44
N MET A 151 -13.28 11.10 -10.10
CA MET A 151 -12.21 10.64 -9.21
C MET A 151 -10.84 10.81 -9.89
N PRO A 152 -9.94 11.69 -9.39
CA PRO A 152 -8.67 11.96 -10.04
C PRO A 152 -7.74 10.75 -9.97
N ALA A 153 -6.80 10.70 -10.91
CA ALA A 153 -5.74 9.71 -10.90
C ALA A 153 -4.87 9.79 -9.65
N LEU A 154 -4.74 8.67 -8.93
CA LEU A 154 -3.79 8.50 -7.83
C LEU A 154 -2.42 8.10 -8.40
N LYS A 155 -1.69 9.09 -8.93
CA LYS A 155 -0.34 8.89 -9.47
C LYS A 155 0.67 8.70 -8.33
N LEU A 156 1.60 7.78 -8.51
CA LEU A 156 2.57 7.40 -7.49
C LEU A 156 4.00 7.59 -8.03
N ASP A 157 4.91 8.13 -7.22
CA ASP A 157 6.33 8.20 -7.58
C ASP A 157 6.97 6.80 -7.45
N VAL A 158 6.59 6.09 -6.39
CA VAL A 158 7.09 4.75 -6.07
C VAL A 158 5.95 3.87 -5.58
N THR A 159 5.98 2.58 -5.90
CA THR A 159 5.17 1.58 -5.20
C THR A 159 5.97 0.42 -4.65
N LEU A 160 5.51 -0.06 -3.49
CA LEU A 160 6.02 -1.23 -2.78
C LEU A 160 4.88 -2.25 -2.69
N VAL A 161 5.12 -3.46 -3.21
CA VAL A 161 4.16 -4.58 -3.14
C VAL A 161 4.86 -5.86 -2.66
N HIS A 162 4.08 -6.84 -2.21
CA HIS A 162 4.59 -8.14 -1.81
C HIS A 162 3.79 -9.27 -2.44
N LEU A 163 4.48 -10.26 -3.01
CA LEU A 163 3.86 -11.41 -3.68
C LEU A 163 4.55 -12.71 -3.28
N ASN A 164 3.86 -13.83 -3.45
CA ASN A 164 4.38 -15.12 -3.00
C ASN A 164 5.61 -15.55 -3.81
N ARG A 165 5.60 -15.40 -5.14
CA ARG A 165 6.72 -15.78 -6.01
C ARG A 165 7.05 -14.66 -6.99
N ALA A 166 8.32 -14.52 -7.36
CA ALA A 166 8.74 -13.67 -8.47
C ALA A 166 9.90 -14.29 -9.22
N ASP A 167 10.16 -13.86 -10.46
CA ASP A 167 11.42 -14.15 -11.15
C ASP A 167 12.35 -12.94 -11.10
N LYS A 168 13.61 -13.15 -11.48
CA LYS A 168 14.63 -12.07 -11.56
C LYS A 168 14.32 -10.99 -12.60
N HIS A 169 13.28 -11.14 -13.41
CA HIS A 169 12.87 -10.20 -14.45
C HIS A 169 11.62 -9.39 -14.06
N GLY A 170 11.03 -9.68 -12.90
CA GLY A 170 9.88 -8.98 -12.35
C GLY A 170 8.53 -9.52 -12.82
N ASN A 171 8.47 -10.73 -13.37
CA ASN A 171 7.20 -11.44 -13.38
C ASN A 171 6.92 -11.91 -11.94
N ALA A 172 5.69 -11.81 -11.46
CA ALA A 172 5.37 -12.17 -10.08
C ALA A 172 3.96 -12.74 -9.93
N GLN A 173 3.84 -13.64 -8.97
CA GLN A 173 2.68 -14.51 -8.78
C GLN A 173 2.18 -14.42 -7.34
N TYR A 174 0.87 -14.29 -7.18
CA TYR A 174 0.20 -14.53 -5.90
C TYR A 174 -0.29 -15.97 -5.83
N LEU A 175 -0.28 -16.57 -4.65
CA LEU A 175 -0.78 -17.93 -4.41
C LEU A 175 -2.01 -17.95 -3.50
N GLY A 176 -2.28 -16.82 -2.83
CA GLY A 176 -3.44 -16.64 -1.96
C GLY A 176 -4.77 -16.57 -2.72
N PRO A 177 -5.89 -16.47 -2.00
CA PRO A 177 -7.22 -16.41 -2.60
C PRO A 177 -7.50 -15.07 -3.31
N ASP A 178 -6.68 -14.04 -3.08
CA ASP A 178 -6.93 -12.67 -3.53
C ASP A 178 -5.64 -12.02 -4.08
N PRO A 179 -5.67 -11.43 -5.29
CA PRO A 179 -4.57 -10.63 -5.80
C PRO A 179 -4.47 -9.25 -5.14
N TYR A 180 -5.50 -8.82 -4.41
CA TYR A 180 -5.72 -7.45 -3.96
C TYR A 180 -5.67 -6.49 -5.16
N PHE A 181 -4.90 -5.40 -5.04
CA PHE A 181 -4.77 -4.38 -6.07
C PHE A 181 -3.30 -4.10 -6.41
N ASP A 182 -2.41 -5.06 -6.14
CA ASP A 182 -0.95 -4.89 -6.28
C ASP A 182 -0.55 -4.58 -7.73
N ASP A 183 -1.28 -5.12 -8.72
CA ASP A 183 -1.15 -4.78 -10.13
C ASP A 183 -1.52 -3.33 -10.42
N LEU A 184 -2.62 -2.83 -9.86
CA LEU A 184 -3.05 -1.44 -10.03
C LEU A 184 -2.05 -0.46 -9.40
N PHE A 185 -1.51 -0.80 -8.23
CA PHE A 185 -0.43 -0.04 -7.61
C PHE A 185 0.80 0.05 -8.53
N CYS A 186 1.21 -1.08 -9.12
CA CYS A 186 2.32 -1.11 -10.08
C CYS A 186 2.04 -0.32 -11.36
N LEU A 187 0.81 -0.34 -11.87
CA LEU A 187 0.42 0.41 -13.06
C LEU A 187 0.34 1.92 -12.78
N ALA A 188 0.00 2.33 -11.56
CA ALA A 188 -0.14 3.72 -11.16
C ALA A 188 1.19 4.43 -10.80
N ALA A 189 2.31 3.69 -10.75
CA ALA A 189 3.59 4.18 -10.25
C ALA A 189 4.68 4.31 -11.32
N ASP A 190 5.54 5.33 -11.14
CA ASP A 190 6.73 5.54 -11.99
C ASP A 190 7.84 4.52 -11.70
N ARG A 191 8.03 4.15 -10.42
CA ARG A 191 8.98 3.12 -9.98
C ARG A 191 8.28 2.02 -9.19
N ARG A 192 8.49 0.76 -9.56
CA ARG A 192 7.76 -0.37 -8.97
C ARG A 192 8.69 -1.41 -8.37
N TYR A 193 8.51 -1.70 -7.09
CA TYR A 193 9.31 -2.69 -6.37
C TYR A 193 8.42 -3.77 -5.78
N VAL A 194 8.73 -5.01 -6.14
CA VAL A 194 8.08 -6.20 -5.58
C VAL A 194 9.06 -6.89 -4.64
N SER A 195 8.63 -7.11 -3.41
CA SER A 195 9.24 -8.11 -2.54
C SER A 195 8.53 -9.44 -2.72
N CYS A 196 9.22 -10.56 -2.54
CA CYS A 196 8.60 -11.87 -2.63
C CYS A 196 9.18 -12.89 -1.66
N GLU A 197 8.38 -13.88 -1.29
CA GLU A 197 8.84 -14.98 -0.43
C GLU A 197 9.97 -15.79 -1.07
N GLN A 198 9.88 -16.01 -2.39
CA GLN A 198 10.88 -16.78 -3.12
C GLN A 198 11.03 -16.30 -4.56
N VAL A 199 12.28 -16.16 -5.00
CA VAL A 199 12.61 -15.99 -6.41
C VAL A 199 12.68 -17.37 -7.09
N VAL A 200 11.93 -17.54 -8.18
CA VAL A 200 11.82 -18.79 -8.94
C VAL A 200 12.21 -18.57 -10.41
N GLU A 201 12.64 -19.62 -11.09
CA GLU A 201 12.91 -19.57 -12.53
C GLU A 201 11.68 -19.97 -13.36
N THR A 202 10.74 -20.71 -12.77
CA THR A 202 9.47 -21.14 -13.39
C THR A 202 8.33 -20.98 -12.40
N PHE A 203 7.14 -20.68 -12.92
CA PHE A 203 5.92 -20.54 -12.12
C PHE A 203 5.00 -21.74 -12.32
N ASP A 204 4.42 -22.21 -11.22
CA ASP A 204 3.42 -23.28 -11.22
C ASP A 204 2.02 -22.70 -11.03
N GLY A 205 1.00 -23.37 -11.56
CA GLY A 205 -0.40 -22.99 -11.36
C GLY A 205 -1.01 -22.18 -12.52
N PRO A 206 -2.25 -21.67 -12.35
CA PRO A 206 -3.00 -21.05 -13.42
C PRO A 206 -2.35 -19.73 -13.89
N PRO A 207 -2.35 -19.41 -15.19
CA PRO A 207 -1.77 -18.15 -15.69
C PRO A 207 -2.33 -16.88 -15.06
N GLN A 208 -3.57 -16.91 -14.55
CA GLN A 208 -4.22 -15.77 -13.90
C GLN A 208 -3.52 -15.37 -12.59
N THR A 209 -2.77 -16.28 -11.97
CA THR A 209 -2.03 -15.98 -10.75
C THR A 209 -0.75 -15.19 -11.02
N LEU A 210 -0.26 -15.17 -12.27
CA LEU A 210 0.83 -14.30 -12.73
C LEU A 210 0.34 -12.85 -12.86
N LEU A 211 0.18 -12.22 -11.71
CA LEU A 211 -0.42 -10.90 -11.57
C LEU A 211 0.45 -9.80 -12.19
N LEU A 212 1.77 -9.86 -11.98
CA LEU A 212 2.70 -8.87 -12.52
C LEU A 212 3.50 -9.48 -13.66
N ASN A 213 3.63 -8.71 -14.74
CA ASN A 213 4.57 -9.00 -15.81
C ASN A 213 5.79 -8.07 -15.73
N ARG A 214 6.85 -8.41 -16.46
CA ARG A 214 8.12 -7.65 -16.49
C ARG A 214 7.99 -6.15 -16.79
N MET A 215 6.90 -5.69 -17.41
CA MET A 215 6.71 -4.26 -17.71
C MET A 215 6.21 -3.48 -16.50
N MET A 216 5.72 -4.15 -15.46
CA MET A 216 5.12 -3.59 -14.24
C MET A 216 6.09 -3.55 -13.06
N VAL A 217 7.34 -3.99 -13.22
CA VAL A 217 8.31 -4.11 -12.12
C VAL A 217 9.67 -3.55 -12.53
N ASP A 218 10.33 -2.79 -11.66
CA ASP A 218 11.69 -2.29 -11.86
C ASP A 218 12.72 -2.99 -10.98
N GLY A 219 12.31 -3.42 -9.78
CA GLY A 219 13.15 -4.14 -8.84
C GLY A 219 12.43 -5.29 -8.14
N VAL A 220 13.18 -6.35 -7.85
CA VAL A 220 12.71 -7.57 -7.18
C VAL A 220 13.55 -7.80 -5.93
N VAL A 221 12.92 -8.02 -4.80
CA VAL A 221 13.59 -8.32 -3.52
C VAL A 221 13.11 -9.68 -3.01
N GLU A 222 14.01 -10.65 -2.91
CA GLU A 222 13.71 -11.89 -2.19
C GLU A 222 13.73 -11.60 -0.68
N ALA A 223 12.57 -11.72 -0.03
CA ALA A 223 12.36 -11.44 1.37
C ALA A 223 11.42 -12.51 1.97
N PRO A 224 11.96 -13.67 2.37
CA PRO A 224 11.19 -14.70 3.08
C PRO A 224 10.65 -14.14 4.41
N GLY A 225 9.37 -14.38 4.70
CA GLY A 225 8.66 -13.72 5.80
C GLY A 225 8.45 -12.22 5.55
N GLY A 226 8.51 -11.78 4.29
CA GLY A 226 8.58 -10.37 3.91
C GLY A 226 7.27 -9.63 4.15
N ALA A 227 6.16 -10.36 4.29
CA ALA A 227 4.90 -9.79 4.74
C ALA A 227 4.83 -9.49 6.26
N GLY A 228 5.90 -9.81 7.00
CA GLY A 228 6.02 -9.56 8.44
C GLY A 228 4.90 -10.25 9.22
N PHE A 229 4.29 -9.52 10.16
CA PHE A 229 3.18 -10.05 10.94
C PHE A 229 1.83 -10.01 10.21
N THR A 230 1.76 -9.52 8.97
CA THR A 230 0.56 -9.62 8.13
C THR A 230 0.48 -11.00 7.46
N SER A 231 -0.70 -11.41 6.97
CA SER A 231 -0.81 -12.72 6.31
C SER A 231 -0.09 -12.76 4.95
N CYS A 232 0.43 -13.92 4.55
CA CYS A 232 0.90 -14.19 3.19
C CYS A 232 0.48 -15.60 2.79
N VAL A 233 -0.83 -15.81 2.67
CA VAL A 233 -1.36 -17.15 2.35
C VAL A 233 -0.97 -17.56 0.93
N PRO A 234 -0.67 -18.85 0.69
CA PRO A 234 -0.71 -19.97 1.62
C PRO A 234 0.61 -20.17 2.40
N ASP A 235 1.66 -19.39 2.12
CA ASP A 235 2.97 -19.55 2.77
C ASP A 235 2.86 -19.41 4.30
N TYR A 236 2.08 -18.43 4.78
CA TYR A 236 1.75 -18.31 6.20
C TYR A 236 0.51 -17.45 6.49
N GLY A 237 -0.12 -17.74 7.63
CA GLY A 237 -1.19 -16.91 8.21
C GLY A 237 -0.64 -15.66 8.89
N ARG A 238 -1.55 -14.80 9.35
CA ARG A 238 -1.18 -13.61 10.12
C ARG A 238 -0.65 -13.98 11.50
N ASP A 239 0.39 -13.30 11.97
CA ASP A 239 0.87 -13.47 13.33
C ASP A 239 0.00 -12.64 14.29
N GLU A 240 -1.08 -13.26 14.76
CA GLU A 240 -2.04 -12.62 15.67
C GLU A 240 -1.43 -12.26 17.03
N ALA A 241 -0.39 -12.97 17.47
CA ALA A 241 0.28 -12.69 18.74
C ALA A 241 1.12 -11.42 18.61
N LEU A 242 1.94 -11.33 17.56
CA LEU A 242 2.77 -10.15 17.31
C LEU A 242 1.94 -8.93 16.93
N GLN A 243 0.83 -9.09 16.20
CA GLN A 243 -0.08 -7.97 15.92
C GLN A 243 -0.75 -7.43 17.19
N ARG A 244 -1.10 -8.30 18.13
CA ARG A 244 -1.65 -7.88 19.43
C ARG A 244 -0.59 -7.14 20.25
N GLU A 245 0.62 -7.68 20.33
CA GLU A 245 1.75 -7.01 20.98
C GLU A 245 2.00 -5.62 20.38
N TYR A 246 1.99 -5.51 19.05
CA TYR A 246 2.07 -4.23 18.33
C TYR A 246 0.99 -3.25 18.77
N ALA A 247 -0.28 -3.67 18.75
CA ALA A 247 -1.41 -2.80 19.07
C ALA A 247 -1.40 -2.36 20.55
N GLU A 248 -1.02 -3.26 21.47
CA GLU A 248 -0.87 -2.96 22.89
C GLU A 248 0.26 -1.95 23.11
N ALA A 249 1.43 -2.15 22.50
CA ALA A 249 2.56 -1.22 22.59
C ALA A 249 2.26 0.12 21.91
N ALA A 250 1.54 0.14 20.79
CA ALA A 250 1.16 1.37 20.09
C ALA A 250 0.16 2.23 20.90
N SER A 251 -0.63 1.58 21.77
CA SER A 251 -1.58 2.24 22.67
C SER A 251 -0.91 2.78 23.94
N ASP A 252 0.32 2.35 24.24
CA ASP A 252 1.05 2.65 25.46
C ASP A 252 2.44 3.23 25.15
N LEU A 253 2.57 4.56 25.26
CA LEU A 253 3.80 5.27 24.88
C LEU A 253 5.03 4.85 25.69
N GLU A 254 4.85 4.28 26.88
CA GLU A 254 5.97 3.80 27.69
C GLU A 254 6.53 2.48 27.12
N LYS A 255 5.67 1.65 26.52
CA LYS A 255 6.06 0.36 25.92
C LYS A 255 6.51 0.47 24.46
N TRP A 256 6.11 1.54 23.78
CA TRP A 256 6.38 1.70 22.36
C TRP A 256 7.88 1.64 21.98
N PRO A 257 8.80 2.33 22.68
CA PRO A 257 10.22 2.33 22.28
C PRO A 257 10.81 0.92 22.24
N ASP A 258 10.54 0.10 23.25
CA ASP A 258 11.03 -1.27 23.34
C ASP A 258 10.48 -2.16 22.23
N PHE A 259 9.18 -2.04 21.93
CA PHE A 259 8.56 -2.75 20.81
C PHE A 259 9.18 -2.32 19.49
N TYR A 260 9.32 -1.01 19.26
CA TYR A 260 9.80 -0.45 18.01
C TYR A 260 11.25 -0.86 17.74
N GLU A 261 12.13 -0.78 18.74
CA GLU A 261 13.50 -1.27 18.61
C GLU A 261 13.58 -2.75 18.28
N ARG A 262 12.78 -3.60 18.95
CA ARG A 262 12.71 -5.04 18.67
C ARG A 262 12.18 -5.31 17.27
N PHE A 263 11.14 -4.60 16.85
CA PHE A 263 10.56 -4.72 15.52
C PHE A 263 11.56 -4.34 14.43
N LEU A 264 12.43 -3.35 14.68
CA LEU A 264 13.44 -2.91 13.73
C LEU A 264 14.68 -3.81 13.66
N ARG A 265 15.01 -4.61 14.68
CA ARG A 265 16.12 -5.58 14.62
C ARG A 265 15.84 -6.63 13.55
#